data_AF-A0A133YZ26-F1
#
_entry.id   AF-A0A133YZ26-F1
#
_cell.length_a   1.000
_cell.length_b   1.000
_cell.length_c   1.000
_cell.angle_alpha   90.00
_cell.angle_beta   90.00
_cell.angle_gamma   90.00
#
_symmetry.space_group_name_H-M   'P 1'
#
loop_
_entity.id
_entity.type
_entity.pdbx_description
1 polymer ?
#
loop_
_entity_poly.entity_id
_entity_poly.type
_entity_poly.pdbx_seq_one_letter_code
_entity_poly.pdbx_strand_id
1 'polypeptide(L)'
;MLAKQLSIFLENKSGRLTEVPEVLGKSGVNLTAMSIADNSDFGILRCIVSDPDKAYQLLKDEGFTVKVTDVIGMTVPNTPGSLTVILKHLSDNGVFIK
;
A
#
# COMPACT_ATOMS: atom_id res chain seq x y z
N MET A 1 -7.12 10.34 8.03
CA MET A 1 -7.97 9.19 7.64
C MET A 1 -7.26 7.92 8.05
N LEU A 2 -7.91 7.01 8.80
CA LEU A 2 -7.36 5.67 8.99
C LEU A 2 -7.74 4.81 7.78
N ALA A 3 -6.77 4.11 7.20
CA ALA A 3 -6.95 3.25 6.05
C ALA A 3 -6.24 1.91 6.28
N LYS A 4 -6.75 0.86 5.63
CA LYS A 4 -6.08 -0.45 5.59
C LYS A 4 -5.19 -0.52 4.34
N GLN A 5 -3.90 -0.74 4.55
CA GLN A 5 -2.94 -1.03 3.50
C GLN A 5 -2.75 -2.53 3.33
N LEU A 6 -2.81 -3.00 2.09
CA LEU A 6 -2.40 -4.35 1.73
C LEU A 6 -0.92 -4.35 1.37
N SER A 7 -0.15 -5.23 2.00
CA SER A 7 1.24 -5.53 1.67
C SER A 7 1.29 -6.93 1.05
N ILE A 8 1.60 -6.99 -0.23
CA ILE A 8 1.56 -8.20 -1.05
C ILE A 8 2.99 -8.57 -1.40
N PHE A 9 3.41 -9.78 -1.01
CA PHE A 9 4.71 -10.30 -1.39
C PHE A 9 4.70 -10.71 -2.87
N LEU A 10 5.69 -10.22 -3.61
CA LEU A 10 5.89 -10.49 -5.03
C LEU A 10 7.23 -11.19 -5.20
N GLU A 11 7.20 -12.43 -5.68
CA GLU A 11 8.41 -13.09 -6.15
C GLU A 11 8.98 -12.32 -7.35
N ASN A 12 10.32 -12.29 -7.49
CA ASN A 12 10.98 -11.69 -8.65
C ASN A 12 10.82 -12.56 -9.91
N LYS A 13 9.58 -12.66 -10.39
CA LYS A 13 9.15 -13.36 -11.60
C LYS A 13 8.38 -12.39 -12.49
N SER A 14 8.71 -12.41 -13.77
CA SER A 14 7.98 -11.63 -14.77
C SER A 14 6.48 -11.97 -14.71
N GLY A 15 5.61 -10.96 -14.76
CA GLY A 15 4.16 -11.11 -14.74
C GLY A 15 3.51 -11.08 -13.35
N ARG A 16 4.24 -11.41 -12.27
CA ARG A 16 3.61 -11.53 -10.93
C ARG A 16 3.06 -10.21 -10.39
N LEU A 17 3.72 -9.09 -10.73
CA LEU A 17 3.19 -7.75 -10.41
C LEU A 17 1.93 -7.43 -11.23
N THR A 18 1.82 -7.90 -12.47
CA THR A 18 0.68 -7.66 -13.36
C THR A 18 -0.57 -8.41 -12.91
N GLU A 19 -0.40 -9.61 -12.36
CA GLU A 19 -1.51 -10.44 -11.88
C GLU A 19 -2.31 -9.78 -10.75
N VAL A 20 -1.66 -9.03 -9.86
CA VAL A 20 -2.35 -8.34 -8.74
C VAL A 20 -3.43 -7.35 -9.21
N PRO A 21 -3.12 -6.31 -10.02
CA PRO A 21 -4.14 -5.38 -10.49
C PRO A 21 -5.17 -6.06 -11.40
N GLU A 22 -4.82 -7.13 -12.12
CA GLU A 22 -5.80 -7.91 -12.89
C GLU A 22 -6.84 -8.58 -12.01
N VAL A 23 -6.42 -9.26 -10.94
CA VAL A 23 -7.34 -9.91 -9.97
C VAL A 23 -8.26 -8.88 -9.32
N LEU A 24 -7.69 -7.75 -8.90
CA LEU A 24 -8.45 -6.65 -8.28
C LEU A 24 -9.45 -6.03 -9.28
N GLY A 25 -8.99 -5.74 -10.50
CA GLY A 25 -9.80 -5.13 -11.56
C GLY A 25 -10.95 -6.00 -12.01
N LYS A 26 -10.73 -7.31 -12.23
CA LYS A 26 -11.78 -8.29 -12.56
C LYS A 26 -12.89 -8.35 -11.51
N SER A 27 -12.56 -8.01 -10.27
CA SER A 27 -13.49 -8.03 -9.14
C SER A 27 -14.11 -6.67 -8.82
N GLY A 28 -13.82 -5.64 -9.61
CA GLY A 28 -14.30 -4.28 -9.40
C GLY A 28 -13.66 -3.57 -8.20
N VAL A 29 -12.48 -4.00 -7.75
CA VAL A 29 -11.72 -3.32 -6.70
C VAL A 29 -10.76 -2.32 -7.35
N ASN A 30 -10.93 -1.03 -7.03
CA ASN A 30 -10.08 0.02 -7.57
C ASN A 30 -8.83 0.23 -6.70
N LEU A 31 -7.69 0.47 -7.36
CA LEU A 31 -6.44 0.83 -6.70
C LEU A 31 -6.34 2.35 -6.57
N THR A 32 -6.19 2.85 -5.34
CA THR A 32 -6.17 4.28 -5.02
C THR A 32 -4.75 4.83 -4.90
N ALA A 33 -3.86 4.06 -4.29
CA ALA A 33 -2.45 4.41 -4.13
C ALA A 33 -1.60 3.14 -4.08
N MET A 34 -0.36 3.20 -4.55
CA MET A 34 0.60 2.11 -4.38
C MET A 34 2.03 2.60 -4.21
N SER A 35 2.84 1.76 -3.56
CA SER A 35 4.29 1.83 -3.55
C SER A 35 4.85 0.42 -3.64
N ILE A 36 6.04 0.29 -4.21
CA ILE A 36 6.77 -0.98 -4.25
C ILE A 36 8.07 -0.78 -3.50
N ALA A 37 8.35 -1.69 -2.57
CA ALA A 37 9.66 -1.80 -1.95
C ALA A 37 10.26 -3.13 -2.41
N ASP A 38 11.34 -3.08 -3.16
CA ASP A 38 11.99 -4.26 -3.75
C ASP A 38 13.47 -4.35 -3.40
N ASN A 39 14.00 -5.55 -3.57
CA ASN A 39 15.43 -5.86 -3.57
C ASN A 39 15.72 -6.85 -4.72
N SER A 40 16.93 -7.42 -4.78
CA SER A 40 17.30 -8.39 -5.83
C SER A 40 16.43 -9.64 -5.87
N ASP A 41 15.80 -10.00 -4.75
CA ASP A 41 15.20 -11.31 -4.54
C ASP A 41 13.67 -11.27 -4.62
N PHE A 42 13.06 -10.19 -4.14
CA PHE A 42 11.60 -10.03 -4.10
C PHE A 42 11.15 -8.56 -3.98
N GLY A 43 9.88 -8.33 -4.29
CA GLY A 43 9.18 -7.08 -4.07
C GLY A 43 8.07 -7.18 -3.03
N ILE A 44 7.73 -6.07 -2.40
CA ILE A 44 6.54 -5.90 -1.59
C ILE A 44 5.72 -4.77 -2.20
N LEU A 45 4.60 -5.13 -2.82
CA LEU A 45 3.61 -4.17 -3.28
C LEU A 45 2.74 -3.75 -2.10
N ARG A 46 2.80 -2.47 -1.76
CA ARG A 46 1.93 -1.84 -0.77
C ARG A 46 0.87 -1.05 -1.50
N CYS A 47 -0.40 -1.31 -1.24
CA CYS A 47 -1.48 -0.58 -1.89
C CYS A 47 -2.64 -0.24 -0.96
N ILE A 48 -3.31 0.86 -1.30
CA ILE A 48 -4.62 1.26 -0.77
C ILE A 48 -5.64 1.01 -1.86
N VAL A 49 -6.71 0.32 -1.52
CA VAL A 49 -7.76 -0.09 -2.45
C VAL A 49 -9.13 0.35 -1.95
N SER A 50 -10.12 0.37 -2.83
CA SER A 50 -11.49 0.80 -2.50
C SER A 50 -12.20 -0.13 -1.49
N ASP A 51 -11.88 -1.43 -1.52
CA ASP A 51 -12.42 -2.44 -0.61
C ASP A 51 -11.28 -3.37 -0.14
N PRO A 52 -10.63 -3.07 1.00
CA PRO A 52 -9.45 -3.80 1.47
C PRO A 52 -9.76 -5.21 1.95
N ASP A 53 -10.94 -5.45 2.52
CA ASP A 53 -11.30 -6.76 3.05
C ASP A 53 -11.63 -7.74 1.91
N LYS A 54 -12.36 -7.28 0.87
CA LYS A 54 -12.59 -8.05 -0.35
C LYS A 54 -11.29 -8.34 -1.10
N ALA A 55 -10.43 -7.33 -1.26
CA ALA A 55 -9.15 -7.48 -1.92
C ALA A 55 -8.21 -8.45 -1.22
N TYR A 56 -8.17 -8.41 0.12
CA TYR A 56 -7.41 -9.37 0.91
C TYR A 56 -7.83 -10.81 0.62
N GLN A 57 -9.15 -11.08 0.64
CA GLN A 57 -9.68 -12.42 0.40
C GLN A 57 -9.36 -12.89 -1.04
N LEU A 58 -9.64 -12.06 -2.05
CA LEU A 58 -9.37 -12.38 -3.45
C LEU A 58 -7.89 -12.73 -3.69
N LEU A 59 -6.99 -11.92 -3.18
CA LEU A 59 -5.55 -12.15 -3.36
C LEU A 59 -5.08 -13.39 -2.60
N LYS A 60 -5.67 -13.70 -1.44
CA LYS A 60 -5.39 -14.95 -0.72
C LYS A 60 -5.85 -16.17 -1.49
N ASP A 61 -7.04 -16.11 -2.09
CA ASP A 61 -7.61 -17.21 -2.89
C ASP A 61 -6.78 -17.46 -4.16
N GLU A 62 -6.18 -16.41 -4.74
CA GLU A 62 -5.24 -16.47 -5.87
C GLU A 62 -3.79 -16.83 -5.45
N GLY A 63 -3.59 -17.25 -4.20
CA GLY A 63 -2.31 -17.75 -3.69
C GLY A 63 -1.26 -16.69 -3.39
N PHE A 64 -1.64 -15.41 -3.24
CA PHE A 64 -0.71 -14.37 -2.79
C PHE A 64 -0.53 -14.38 -1.27
N THR A 65 0.69 -14.08 -0.83
CA THR A 65 0.96 -13.77 0.58
C THR A 65 0.66 -12.29 0.82
N VAL A 66 -0.45 -12.03 1.52
CA VAL A 66 -0.92 -10.67 1.85
C VAL A 66 -0.94 -10.43 3.35
N LYS A 67 -0.48 -9.25 3.78
CA LYS A 67 -0.62 -8.71 5.14
C LYS A 67 -1.41 -7.41 5.09
N VAL A 68 -2.30 -7.22 6.06
CA VAL A 68 -3.03 -5.95 6.26
C VAL A 68 -2.33 -5.14 7.34
N THR A 69 -2.18 -3.83 7.14
CA THR A 69 -1.60 -2.90 8.12
C THR A 69 -2.43 -1.63 8.17
N ASP A 70 -2.74 -1.13 9.36
CA ASP A 70 -3.39 0.17 9.53
C ASP A 70 -2.40 1.29 9.25
N VAL A 71 -2.82 2.25 8.43
CA VAL A 71 -2.02 3.42 8.05
C VAL A 71 -2.86 4.70 8.16
N ILE A 72 -2.17 5.84 8.31
CA ILE A 72 -2.81 7.15 8.36
C ILE A 72 -2.58 7.86 7.02
N GLY A 73 -3.68 8.11 6.31
CA GLY A 73 -3.71 9.02 5.17
C GLY A 73 -3.87 10.46 5.63
N MET A 74 -3.05 11.34 5.06
CA MET A 74 -3.01 12.77 5.36
C MET A 74 -2.91 13.58 4.07
N THR A 75 -3.59 14.72 4.04
CA THR A 75 -3.55 15.67 2.93
C THR A 75 -2.68 16.85 3.34
N VAL A 76 -1.82 17.28 2.42
CA VAL A 76 -0.92 18.41 2.63
C VAL A 76 -1.09 19.40 1.49
N PRO A 77 -0.93 20.72 1.71
CA PRO A 77 -0.89 21.67 0.61
C PRO A 77 0.20 21.30 -0.40
N ASN A 78 -0.12 21.40 -1.68
CA ASN A 78 0.83 21.10 -2.76
C ASN A 78 1.78 22.28 -3.02
N THR A 79 2.60 22.61 -2.02
CA THR A 79 3.60 23.68 -2.07
C THR A 79 4.91 23.24 -1.40
N PRO A 80 6.07 23.77 -1.81
CA PRO A 80 7.35 23.41 -1.21
C PRO A 80 7.37 23.59 0.32
N GLY A 81 7.85 22.58 1.04
CA GLY A 81 7.99 22.60 2.50
C GLY A 81 6.74 22.25 3.30
N SER A 82 5.56 22.10 2.67
CA SER A 82 4.31 21.80 3.40
C SER A 82 4.33 20.49 4.18
N LEU A 83 4.98 19.45 3.65
CA LEU A 83 5.14 18.18 4.37
C LEU A 83 6.03 18.33 5.62
N THR A 84 7.06 19.18 5.56
CA THR A 84 7.98 19.44 6.67
C THR A 84 7.25 19.95 7.90
N VAL A 85 6.24 20.81 7.72
CA VAL A 85 5.43 21.34 8.83
C VAL A 85 4.81 20.20 9.64
N ILE A 86 4.22 19.22 8.97
CA ILE A 86 3.53 18.12 9.64
C ILE A 86 4.51 17.12 10.21
N LEU A 87 5.56 16.77 9.47
CA LEU A 87 6.61 15.88 9.97
C LEU A 87 7.29 16.45 11.21
N LYS A 88 7.45 17.77 11.31
CA LYS A 88 7.97 18.44 12.49
C LYS A 88 7.05 18.28 13.71
N HIS A 89 5.74 18.46 13.53
CA HIS A 89 4.79 18.18 14.62
C HIS A 89 4.89 16.74 15.13
N LEU A 90 5.08 15.76 14.24
CA LEU A 90 5.27 14.36 14.64
C LEU A 90 6.59 14.17 15.40
N SER A 91 7.71 14.65 14.86
CA SER A 91 9.03 14.47 15.49
C SER A 91 9.15 15.19 16.83
N ASP A 92 8.61 16.41 16.95
CA ASP A 92 8.64 17.21 18.17
C ASP A 92 7.83 16.55 19.32
N ASN A 93 6.89 15.66 18.97
CA ASN A 93 6.10 14.87 19.92
C ASN A 93 6.56 13.41 20.03
N GLY A 94 7.74 13.07 19.50
CA GLY A 94 8.31 11.71 19.60
C GLY A 94 7.57 10.65 18.78
N VAL A 95 6.81 11.05 17.76
CA VAL A 95 6.12 10.14 16.83
C VAL A 95 7.01 9.93 15.61
N PHE A 96 7.43 8.68 15.39
CA PHE A 96 8.32 8.30 14.28
C PHE A 96 7.56 7.59 13.16
N ILE A 97 7.90 7.91 11.91
CA ILE A 97 7.42 7.18 10.73
C ILE A 97 8.22 5.88 10.61
N LYS A 98 7.51 4.74 10.49
CA LYS A 98 8.08 3.39 10.36
C LYS A 98 8.09 2.91 8.91
#